data_AF-A0A225CZ03-F1
#
_entry.id   AF-A0A225CZ03-F1
#
_cell.length_a   1.000
_cell.length_b   1.000
_cell.length_c   1.000
_cell.angle_alpha   90.00
_cell.angle_beta   90.00
_cell.angle_gamma   90.00
#
_symmetry.space_group_name_H-M   'P 1'
#
loop_
_entity.id
_entity.type
_entity.pdbx_description
1 polymer ?
#
loop_
_entity_poly.entity_id
_entity_poly.type
_entity_poly.pdbx_seq_one_letter_code
_entity_poly.pdbx_strand_id
1 'polypeptide(L)'
;MKLAQPRPGYAVLSVSMPGADRRRTLAMYQFRTTYRNASPTEPGCVMTWEVSGGRLSYQVALERTPEGRLAWHCSCADAVYRGENNATHRCKHVRGLIDWMPKVT
;
A
#
# COMPACT_ATOMS: atom_id res chain seq x y z
N MET A 1 -12.45 31.25 23.57
CA MET A 1 -12.30 30.90 22.14
C MET A 1 -11.85 29.45 22.06
N LYS A 2 -12.72 28.51 21.64
CA LYS A 2 -12.33 27.09 21.50
C LYS A 2 -11.48 26.96 20.23
N LEU A 3 -10.20 26.62 20.38
CA LEU A 3 -9.37 26.19 19.25
C LEU A 3 -10.07 25.02 18.57
N ALA A 4 -10.41 25.17 17.29
CA ALA A 4 -10.94 24.08 16.50
C ALA A 4 -9.91 22.95 16.51
N GLN A 5 -10.29 21.77 17.00
CA GLN A 5 -9.44 20.59 16.89
C GLN A 5 -9.11 20.38 15.40
N PRO A 6 -7.84 20.11 15.04
CA PRO A 6 -7.50 19.80 13.66
C PRO A 6 -8.32 18.59 13.24
N ARG A 7 -9.23 18.79 12.27
CA ARG A 7 -9.95 17.68 11.66
C ARG A 7 -8.88 16.80 11.02
N PRO A 8 -8.80 15.49 11.33
CA PRO A 8 -7.92 14.61 10.59
C PRO A 8 -8.29 14.74 9.11
N GLY A 9 -7.38 15.31 8.32
CA GLY A 9 -7.58 15.48 6.90
C GLY A 9 -7.60 14.11 6.23
N TYR A 10 -8.78 13.56 6.00
CA TYR A 10 -8.93 12.36 5.19
C TYR A 10 -8.78 12.75 3.73
N ALA A 11 -7.56 12.64 3.19
CA ALA A 11 -7.35 12.69 1.76
C ALA A 11 -7.61 11.29 1.18
N VAL A 12 -8.61 11.17 0.31
CA VAL A 12 -8.76 9.97 -0.52
C VAL A 12 -7.72 10.07 -1.64
N LEU A 13 -6.62 9.33 -1.48
CA LEU A 13 -5.63 9.20 -2.54
C LEU A 13 -6.04 8.01 -3.43
N SER A 14 -6.33 8.31 -4.69
CA SER A 14 -6.59 7.31 -5.73
C SER A 14 -5.65 7.57 -6.89
N VAL A 15 -4.87 6.57 -7.28
CA VAL A 15 -3.97 6.63 -8.43
C VAL A 15 -4.26 5.47 -9.37
N SER A 16 -4.28 5.76 -10.66
CA SER A 16 -4.29 4.74 -11.70
C SER A 16 -2.92 4.66 -12.35
N MET A 17 -2.33 3.47 -12.37
CA MET A 17 -0.98 3.23 -12.88
C MET A 17 -0.98 2.08 -13.87
N PRO A 18 -0.17 2.15 -14.94
CA PRO A 18 0.04 1.01 -15.81
C PRO A 18 0.80 -0.10 -15.08
N GLY A 19 0.43 -1.35 -15.33
CA GLY A 19 1.12 -2.52 -14.81
C GLY A 19 0.89 -3.75 -15.69
N ALA A 20 1.80 -4.72 -15.63
CA ALA A 20 1.63 -5.98 -16.35
C ALA A 20 0.52 -6.81 -15.69
N ASP A 21 -0.42 -7.35 -16.46
CA ASP A 21 -1.44 -8.28 -16.00
C ASP A 21 -0.86 -9.71 -15.78
N ARG A 22 -1.68 -10.78 -15.75
CA ARG A 22 -1.17 -12.16 -15.68
C ARG A 22 -0.52 -12.61 -17.00
N ARG A 23 -1.01 -12.11 -18.14
CA ARG A 23 -0.51 -12.44 -19.48
C ARG A 23 0.68 -11.57 -19.90
N ARG A 24 1.18 -10.72 -19.00
CA ARG A 24 2.24 -9.75 -19.26
C ARG A 24 1.84 -8.69 -20.29
N THR A 25 0.54 -8.47 -20.47
CA THR A 25 0.01 -7.34 -21.25
C THR A 25 -0.14 -6.13 -20.34
N LEU A 26 0.01 -4.94 -20.92
CA LEU A 26 -0.21 -3.69 -20.19
C LEU A 26 -1.68 -3.57 -19.81
N ALA A 27 -1.95 -3.31 -18.52
CA ALA A 27 -3.28 -3.07 -17.99
C ALA A 27 -3.24 -1.92 -16.97
N MET A 28 -4.37 -1.26 -16.76
CA MET A 28 -4.49 -0.23 -15.73
C MET A 28 -4.80 -0.87 -14.38
N TYR A 29 -4.00 -0.52 -13.39
CA TYR A 29 -4.23 -0.84 -11.99
C TYR A 29 -4.65 0.42 -11.25
N GLN A 30 -5.71 0.34 -10.47
CA GLN A 30 -6.14 1.42 -9.58
C GLN A 30 -5.76 1.09 -8.15
N PHE A 31 -5.12 2.03 -7.48
CA PHE A 31 -4.75 1.96 -6.07
C PHE A 31 -5.54 3.03 -5.33
N ARG A 32 -6.41 2.61 -4.42
CA ARG A 32 -7.23 3.50 -3.60
C ARG A 32 -6.87 3.34 -2.14
N THR A 33 -6.41 4.40 -1.49
CA THR A 33 -6.19 4.40 -0.04
C THR A 33 -7.52 4.19 0.68
N THR A 34 -7.57 3.17 1.55
CA THR A 34 -8.74 2.81 2.34
C THR A 34 -8.57 3.11 3.82
N TYR A 35 -7.33 3.22 4.30
CA TYR A 35 -7.00 3.58 5.68
C TYR A 35 -5.63 4.26 5.75
N ARG A 36 -5.48 5.24 6.64
CA ARG A 36 -4.20 5.85 7.03
C ARG A 36 -4.21 6.14 8.52
N ASN A 37 -3.20 5.66 9.25
CA ASN A 37 -2.97 6.06 10.62
C ASN A 37 -2.47 7.51 10.64
N ALA A 38 -3.09 8.34 11.50
CA ALA A 38 -2.71 9.73 11.71
C ALA A 38 -1.43 9.87 12.56
N SER A 39 -1.14 8.88 13.41
CA SER A 39 0.04 8.84 14.27
C SER A 39 1.27 8.34 13.49
N PRO A 40 2.28 9.19 13.25
CA PRO A 40 3.42 8.81 12.40
C PRO A 40 4.34 7.77 13.06
N THR A 41 4.34 7.66 14.39
CA THR A 41 5.27 6.85 15.18
C THR A 41 4.63 5.63 15.83
N GLU A 42 3.31 5.46 15.73
CA GLU A 42 2.61 4.35 16.37
C GLU A 42 2.91 3.03 15.64
N PRO A 43 3.29 1.96 16.36
CA PRO A 43 3.40 0.62 15.78
C PRO A 43 2.05 0.11 15.27
N GLY A 44 2.08 -0.79 14.29
CA GLY A 44 0.91 -1.40 13.66
C GLY A 44 0.64 -0.86 12.26
N CYS A 45 -0.62 -0.91 11.84
CA CYS A 45 -1.00 -0.54 10.48
C CYS A 45 -0.80 0.96 10.23
N VAL A 46 0.05 1.30 9.26
CA VAL A 46 0.33 2.69 8.84
C VAL A 46 -0.66 3.13 7.78
N MET A 47 -0.86 2.30 6.76
CA MET A 47 -1.75 2.63 5.64
C MET A 47 -2.19 1.36 4.92
N THR A 48 -3.39 1.37 4.36
CA THR A 48 -3.84 0.31 3.44
C THR A 48 -4.42 0.87 2.16
N TRP A 49 -4.29 0.08 1.10
CA TRP A 49 -4.82 0.37 -0.22
C TRP A 49 -5.60 -0.84 -0.73
N GLU A 50 -6.71 -0.57 -1.39
CA GLU A 50 -7.32 -1.51 -2.31
C GLU A 50 -6.66 -1.36 -3.69
N VAL A 51 -6.36 -2.49 -4.34
CA VAL A 51 -5.77 -2.57 -5.68
C VAL A 51 -6.72 -3.33 -6.59
N SER A 52 -7.22 -2.67 -7.64
CA SER A 52 -8.10 -3.25 -8.66
C SER A 52 -7.48 -3.15 -10.06
N GLY A 53 -8.09 -3.81 -11.06
CA GLY A 53 -7.59 -3.89 -12.44
C GLY A 53 -6.92 -5.21 -12.82
N GLY A 54 -6.66 -6.08 -11.84
CA GLY A 54 -6.23 -7.45 -12.05
C GLY A 54 -7.39 -8.46 -12.14
N ARG A 55 -7.09 -9.74 -11.91
CA ARG A 55 -8.10 -10.81 -11.87
C ARG A 55 -9.10 -10.63 -10.73
N LEU A 56 -8.61 -10.18 -9.58
CA LEU A 56 -9.36 -9.95 -8.35
C LEU A 56 -8.88 -8.62 -7.75
N SER A 57 -9.68 -8.04 -6.86
CA SER A 57 -9.20 -6.98 -5.99
C SER A 57 -8.23 -7.55 -4.96
N TYR A 58 -7.15 -6.83 -4.70
CA TYR A 58 -6.16 -7.16 -3.67
C TYR A 58 -6.08 -6.01 -2.66
N GLN A 59 -5.52 -6.29 -1.49
CA GLN A 59 -5.17 -5.28 -0.51
C GLN A 59 -3.66 -5.19 -0.41
N VAL A 60 -3.13 -3.97 -0.31
CA VAL A 60 -1.76 -3.70 0.09
C VAL A 60 -1.81 -3.01 1.46
N ALA A 61 -0.95 -3.43 2.38
CA ALA A 61 -0.81 -2.82 3.69
C ALA A 61 0.66 -2.48 3.96
N LEU A 62 0.86 -1.35 4.63
CA LEU A 62 2.13 -0.95 5.20
C LEU A 62 2.00 -1.02 6.72
N GLU A 63 2.84 -1.82 7.35
CA GLU A 63 2.90 -2.00 8.80
C GLU A 63 4.19 -1.40 9.35
N ARG A 64 4.11 -0.84 10.55
CA ARG A 64 5.25 -0.42 11.35
C ARG A 64 5.46 -1.41 12.48
N THR A 65 6.64 -2.02 12.54
CA THR A 65 7.01 -2.92 13.65
C THR A 65 7.21 -2.13 14.95
N PRO A 66 7.23 -2.78 16.12
CA PRO A 66 7.56 -2.12 17.39
C PRO A 66 8.92 -1.40 17.37
N GLU A 67 9.89 -1.89 16.60
CA GLU A 67 11.21 -1.26 16.41
C GLU A 67 11.19 -0.12 15.37
N GLY A 68 10.02 0.27 14.86
CA GLY A 68 9.83 1.36 13.92
C GLY A 68 10.09 1.02 12.45
N ARG A 69 10.48 -0.22 12.12
CA ARG A 69 10.71 -0.68 10.75
C ARG A 69 9.41 -0.76 9.96
N LEU A 70 9.48 -0.56 8.65
CA LEU A 70 8.32 -0.67 7.76
C LEU A 70 8.30 -2.00 7.03
N ALA A 71 7.18 -2.70 7.10
CA ALA A 71 6.91 -3.96 6.43
C ALA A 71 5.75 -3.84 5.44
N TRP A 72 5.93 -4.40 4.24
CA TRP A 72 4.93 -4.34 3.18
C TRP A 72 4.24 -5.69 3.04
N HIS A 73 2.91 -5.66 2.96
CA HIS A 73 2.08 -6.85 2.82
C HIS A 73 1.14 -6.67 1.62
N CYS A 74 0.87 -7.75 0.89
CA CYS A 74 -0.13 -7.75 -0.16
C CYS A 74 -0.89 -9.07 -0.16
N SER A 75 -2.21 -9.02 -0.35
CA SER A 75 -3.05 -10.22 -0.38
C SER A 75 -2.99 -10.99 -1.70
N CYS A 76 -2.16 -10.58 -2.66
CA CYS A 76 -2.02 -11.33 -3.91
C CYS A 76 -1.22 -12.63 -3.70
N ALA A 77 -1.53 -13.65 -4.48
CA ALA A 77 -0.87 -14.96 -4.38
C ALA A 77 0.66 -14.87 -4.50
N ASP A 78 1.19 -13.98 -5.35
CA ASP A 78 2.64 -13.77 -5.48
C ASP A 78 3.29 -13.26 -4.19
N ALA A 79 2.61 -12.38 -3.45
CA ALA A 79 3.11 -11.91 -2.16
C ALA A 79 2.96 -12.97 -1.07
N VAL A 80 1.83 -13.66 -1.01
CA VAL A 80 1.58 -14.71 0.01
C VAL A 80 2.57 -15.87 -0.14
N TYR A 81 2.62 -16.52 -1.30
CA TYR A 81 3.43 -17.73 -1.48
C TYR A 81 4.94 -17.49 -1.50
N ARG A 82 5.39 -16.33 -2.00
CA ARG A 82 6.83 -16.04 -2.09
C ARG A 82 7.34 -15.20 -0.92
N GLY A 83 6.47 -14.41 -0.28
CA GLY A 83 6.83 -13.58 0.87
C GLY A 83 7.13 -14.41 2.12
N GLU A 84 6.42 -15.52 2.33
CA GLU A 84 6.67 -16.44 3.44
C GLU A 84 8.11 -16.97 3.46
N ASN A 85 8.66 -17.28 2.28
CA ASN A 85 10.00 -17.85 2.14
C ASN A 85 11.09 -16.79 1.89
N ASN A 86 10.69 -15.51 1.72
CA ASN A 86 11.61 -14.42 1.45
C ASN A 86 11.03 -13.10 1.94
N ALA A 87 11.46 -12.67 3.13
CA ALA A 87 11.05 -11.41 3.76
C ALA A 87 11.36 -10.15 2.93
N THR A 88 12.26 -10.25 1.94
CA THR A 88 12.59 -9.12 1.03
C THR A 88 11.77 -9.14 -0.26
N HIS A 89 11.02 -10.21 -0.52
CA HIS A 89 10.21 -10.31 -1.73
C HIS A 89 9.08 -9.29 -1.70
N ARG A 90 8.97 -8.54 -2.78
CA ARG A 90 7.87 -7.61 -3.02
C ARG A 90 7.16 -8.06 -4.27
N CYS A 91 5.83 -8.23 -4.21
CA CYS A 91 5.07 -8.52 -5.42
C CYS A 91 5.03 -7.31 -6.35
N LYS A 92 4.56 -7.51 -7.58
CA LYS A 92 4.42 -6.41 -8.57
C LYS A 92 3.56 -5.24 -8.08
N HIS A 93 2.54 -5.49 -7.25
CA HIS A 93 1.67 -4.42 -6.73
C HIS A 93 2.39 -3.55 -5.70
N VAL A 94 3.14 -4.18 -4.78
CA VAL A 94 3.97 -3.46 -3.79
C VAL A 94 5.06 -2.67 -4.49
N ARG A 95 5.76 -3.28 -5.46
CA ARG A 95 6.79 -2.58 -6.25
C ARG A 95 6.22 -1.35 -6.95
N GLY A 96 5.13 -1.52 -7.72
CA GLY A 96 4.50 -0.42 -8.44
C GLY A 96 4.05 0.72 -7.51
N LEU A 97 3.54 0.40 -6.32
CA LEU A 97 3.17 1.42 -5.34
C LEU A 97 4.38 2.17 -4.78
N ILE A 98 5.44 1.46 -4.42
CA ILE A 98 6.69 2.05 -3.89
C ILE A 98 7.37 2.93 -4.94
N ASP A 99 7.40 2.48 -6.19
CA ASP A 99 8.04 3.21 -7.29
C ASP A 99 7.30 4.52 -7.60
N TRP A 100 6.00 4.58 -7.34
CA TRP A 100 5.17 5.76 -7.56
C TRP A 100 5.16 6.73 -6.38
N MET A 101 5.34 6.24 -5.15
CA MET A 101 5.29 7.11 -3.98
C MET A 101 6.35 8.20 -4.02
N PRO A 102 6.01 9.44 -3.64
CA PRO A 102 7.00 10.49 -3.47
C PRO A 102 8.09 10.04 -2.51
N LYS A 103 9.34 10.06 -2.96
CA LYS A 103 10.49 9.82 -2.09
C LYS A 103 10.75 11.10 -1.31
N VAL A 104 10.55 11.06 0.00
CA VAL A 104 10.96 12.15 0.88
C VAL A 104 12.48 12.02 1.05
N THR A 105 13.22 12.88 0.34
CA THR A 105 14.67 13.06 0.48
C THR A 105 14.98 13.99 1.63
#